data_AF-A0A6B3IAS2-F1
#
_entry.id   AF-A0A6B3IAS2-F1
#
_cell.length_a   1.000
_cell.length_b   1.000
_cell.length_c   1.000
_cell.angle_alpha   90.00
_cell.angle_beta   90.00
_cell.angle_gamma   90.00
#
_symmetry.space_group_name_H-M   'P 1'
#
loop_
_entity.id
_entity.type
_entity.pdbx_description
1 polymer ?
#
loop_
_entity_poly.entity_id
_entity_poly.type
_entity_poly.pdbx_seq_one_letter_code
_entity_poly.pdbx_strand_id
1 'polypeptide(L)' 'DGEPSFLDMARGPEAELDATIAEYQEAFTWWRRNDLVSIATVQGHAIGAGFQLALACDLRIVADDVQFAMRET' A
#
# COMPACT_ATOMS: atom_id res chain seq x y z
N ASP A 1 10.69 19.30 -0.60
CA ASP A 1 9.27 19.45 -0.99
C ASP A 1 8.52 18.25 -0.44
N GLY A 2 7.55 18.47 0.44
CA GLY A 2 6.85 17.41 1.17
C GLY A 2 5.63 16.90 0.42
N GLU A 3 5.19 15.68 0.75
CA GLU A 3 3.94 15.13 0.24
C GLU A 3 2.76 16.09 0.52
N PRO A 4 1.87 16.31 -0.46
CA PRO A 4 0.70 17.16 -0.27
C PRO A 4 -0.16 16.61 0.87
N SER A 5 -0.69 17.49 1.72
CA SER A 5 -1.56 17.03 2.80
C SER A 5 -2.89 16.54 2.23
N PHE A 6 -3.58 15.67 2.99
CA PHE A 6 -4.92 15.19 2.62
C PHE A 6 -5.90 16.35 2.33
N LEU A 7 -5.76 17.47 3.04
CA LEU A 7 -6.58 18.68 2.84
C LEU A 7 -6.22 19.42 1.55
N ASP A 8 -4.95 19.40 1.15
CA ASP A 8 -4.50 20.02 -0.10
C ASP A 8 -4.99 19.20 -1.29
N MET A 9 -4.87 17.88 -1.21
CA MET A 9 -5.39 16.94 -2.22
C MET A 9 -6.91 17.08 -2.41
N ALA A 10 -7.67 17.21 -1.33
CA ALA A 10 -9.13 17.36 -1.39
C ALA A 10 -9.61 18.69 -1.99
N ARG A 11 -8.74 19.72 -2.01
CA ARG A 11 -9.04 21.04 -2.57
C ARG A 11 -8.53 21.20 -4.00
N GLY A 12 -7.67 20.30 -4.46
CA GLY A 12 -7.09 20.31 -5.79
C GLY A 12 -8.08 19.89 -6.89
N PRO A 13 -7.71 20.08 -8.17
CA PRO A 13 -8.45 19.52 -9.30
C PRO A 13 -8.54 17.98 -9.21
N GLU A 14 -9.68 17.41 -9.62
CA GLU A 14 -9.91 15.95 -9.63
C GLU A 14 -8.82 15.17 -10.37
N ALA A 15 -8.37 15.69 -11.52
CA ALA A 15 -7.30 15.06 -12.30
C ALA A 15 -5.95 15.00 -11.57
N GLU A 16 -5.65 15.98 -10.70
CA GLU A 16 -4.43 15.96 -9.90
C GLU A 16 -4.54 14.94 -8.75
N LEU A 17 -5.70 14.86 -8.10
CA LEU A 17 -5.99 13.85 -7.09
C LEU A 17 -5.85 12.43 -7.67
N ASP A 18 -6.45 12.18 -8.84
CA ASP A 18 -6.37 10.88 -9.51
C ASP A 18 -4.93 10.51 -9.87
N ALA A 19 -4.13 11.47 -10.36
CA ALA A 19 -2.73 11.24 -10.68
C ALA A 19 -1.91 10.88 -9.43
N THR A 20 -2.12 11.58 -8.31
CA THR A 20 -1.45 11.25 -7.04
C THR A 20 -1.87 9.88 -6.51
N ILE A 21 -3.16 9.54 -6.59
CA ILE A 21 -3.64 8.19 -6.20
C ILE A 21 -2.99 7.11 -7.07
N ALA A 22 -2.90 7.34 -8.38
CA ALA A 22 -2.28 6.39 -9.31
C ALA A 22 -0.79 6.17 -8.98
N GLU A 23 -0.05 7.24 -8.68
CA GLU A 23 1.36 7.16 -8.24
C GLU A 23 1.50 6.32 -6.96
N TYR A 24 0.65 6.57 -5.96
CA TYR A 24 0.65 5.77 -4.73
C TYR A 24 0.31 4.30 -5.00
N GLN A 25 -0.61 4.01 -5.92
CA GLN A 25 -0.96 2.63 -6.30
C GLN A 25 0.16 1.91 -7.06
N GLU A 26 0.94 2.64 -7.87
CA GLU A 26 2.11 2.08 -8.56
C GLU A 26 3.12 1.52 -7.55
N ALA A 27 3.30 2.23 -6.43
CA ALA A 27 4.17 1.79 -5.36
C ALA A 27 3.79 0.42 -4.78
N PHE A 28 2.56 -0.06 -4.93
CA PHE A 28 2.13 -1.40 -4.47
C PHE A 28 2.28 -2.50 -5.53
N THR A 29 2.62 -2.16 -6.77
CA THR A 29 2.47 -3.09 -7.89
C THR A 29 3.69 -3.23 -8.79
N TRP A 30 4.65 -2.30 -8.71
CA TRP A 30 5.82 -2.30 -9.59
C TRP A 30 6.67 -3.58 -9.48
N TRP A 31 6.71 -4.24 -8.31
CA TRP A 31 7.49 -5.46 -8.08
C TRP A 31 6.80 -6.74 -8.54
N ARG A 32 5.60 -6.70 -9.15
CA ARG A 32 4.90 -7.88 -9.69
C ARG A 32 5.51 -8.42 -10.99
N ARG A 33 6.83 -8.36 -11.10
CA ARG A 33 7.60 -8.82 -12.25
C ARG A 33 8.12 -10.23 -11.99
N ASN A 34 8.19 -11.06 -13.02
CA ASN A 34 8.61 -12.47 -12.90
C ASN A 34 10.12 -12.66 -12.62
N ASP A 35 10.91 -11.58 -12.61
CA ASP A 35 12.34 -11.58 -12.32
C ASP A 35 12.68 -11.25 -10.86
N LEU A 36 11.67 -10.99 -10.03
CA LEU A 36 11.80 -10.73 -8.60
C LEU A 36 10.91 -11.69 -7.83
N VAL A 37 11.33 -12.03 -6.60
CA VAL A 37 10.49 -12.72 -5.62
C VAL A 37 10.37 -11.80 -4.41
N SER A 38 9.15 -11.38 -4.12
CA SER A 38 8.81 -10.46 -3.05
C SER A 38 8.32 -11.22 -1.81
N ILE A 39 8.88 -10.88 -0.66
CA ILE A 39 8.56 -11.54 0.63
C ILE A 39 8.17 -10.47 1.64
N ALA A 40 6.95 -10.56 2.16
CA ALA A 40 6.50 -9.76 3.28
C ALA A 40 6.72 -10.50 4.60
N THR A 41 7.57 -9.95 5.47
CA THR A 41 7.74 -10.41 6.85
C THR A 41 6.88 -9.56 7.77
N VAL A 42 5.83 -10.15 8.36
CA VAL A 42 4.81 -9.42 9.10
C VAL A 42 4.82 -9.81 10.58
N GLN A 43 4.77 -8.80 11.44
CA GLN A 43 4.62 -8.93 12.89
C GLN A 43 3.55 -7.95 13.38
N GLY A 44 2.75 -8.34 14.39
CA GLY A 44 1.69 -7.50 14.92
C GLY A 44 0.60 -7.15 13.89
N HIS A 45 0.16 -5.89 13.86
CA HIS A 45 -0.99 -5.48 13.06
C HIS A 45 -0.61 -5.04 11.65
N ALA A 46 -1.23 -5.65 10.64
CA ALA A 46 -1.19 -5.19 9.26
C ALA A 46 -2.63 -4.83 8.83
N ILE A 47 -2.90 -3.53 8.75
CA ILE A 47 -4.25 -2.98 8.56
C ILE A 47 -4.26 -2.01 7.37
N GLY A 48 -5.30 -2.08 6.55
CA GLY A 48 -5.48 -1.22 5.38
C GLY A 48 -4.31 -1.34 4.40
N ALA A 49 -3.71 -0.20 4.03
CA ALA A 49 -2.53 -0.15 3.16
C ALA A 49 -1.40 -1.10 3.59
N GLY A 50 -1.15 -1.28 4.89
CA GLY A 50 -0.15 -2.23 5.38
C GLY A 50 -0.49 -3.70 5.06
N PHE A 51 -1.79 -4.05 5.08
CA PHE A 51 -2.24 -5.37 4.65
C PHE A 51 -2.21 -5.51 3.12
N GLN A 52 -2.64 -4.49 2.39
CA GLN A 52 -2.59 -4.44 0.93
C GLN A 52 -1.16 -4.60 0.41
N LEU A 53 -0.18 -4.00 1.08
CA LEU A 53 1.25 -4.18 0.79
C LEU A 53 1.67 -5.65 0.94
N ALA A 54 1.34 -6.27 2.07
CA ALA A 54 1.67 -7.67 2.31
C ALA A 54 0.97 -8.61 1.32
N LEU A 55 -0.25 -8.29 0.89
CA LEU A 55 -1.01 -9.03 -0.12
C LEU A 55 -0.37 -8.94 -1.51
N ALA A 56 0.27 -7.82 -1.84
CA ALA A 56 0.95 -7.63 -3.11
C ALA A 56 2.29 -8.39 -3.22
N CYS A 57 2.80 -8.98 -2.14
CA CYS A 57 3.98 -9.84 -2.17
C CYS A 57 3.64 -11.30 -2.54
N ASP A 58 4.61 -11.98 -3.15
CA ASP A 58 4.50 -13.40 -3.57
C ASP A 58 4.37 -14.33 -2.36
N LEU A 59 5.17 -14.08 -1.32
CA LEU A 59 5.18 -14.84 -0.08
C LEU A 59 4.96 -13.93 1.14
N ARG A 60 4.27 -14.48 2.15
CA ARG A 60 4.09 -13.87 3.46
C ARG A 60 4.62 -14.81 4.53
N ILE A 61 5.57 -14.32 5.33
CA ILE A 61 6.06 -14.99 6.54
C ILE A 61 5.53 -14.19 7.72
N VAL A 62 4.71 -14.82 8.55
CA VAL A 62 3.95 -14.14 9.60
C VAL A 62 4.34 -14.67 10.97
N ALA A 63 4.48 -13.77 11.94
CA ALA A 63 4.50 -14.14 13.34
C ALA A 63 3.12 -14.66 13.79
N ASP A 64 3.11 -15.42 14.88
CA ASP A 64 1.91 -15.98 15.51
C ASP A 64 0.96 -14.91 16.06
N ASP A 65 1.47 -13.72 16.37
CA ASP A 65 0.71 -12.58 16.87
C ASP A 65 0.06 -11.72 15.77
N VAL A 66 0.23 -12.06 14.49
CA VAL A 66 -0.21 -11.20 13.39
C VAL A 66 -1.74 -11.07 13.35
N GLN A 67 -2.20 -9.84 13.15
CA GLN A 67 -3.62 -9.52 12.91
C GLN A 67 -3.76 -8.75 11.59
N PHE A 68 -4.43 -9.38 10.63
CA PHE A 68 -4.78 -8.74 9.36
C PHE A 68 -6.18 -8.14 9.41
N ALA A 69 -6.34 -6.92 8.92
CA ALA A 69 -7.66 -6.33 8.72
C ALA A 69 -7.72 -5.41 7.51
N MET A 70 -8.74 -5.61 6.67
CA MET A 70 -9.11 -4.60 5.68
C MET A 70 -10.01 -3.56 6.36
N ARG A 71 -9.61 -2.29 6.30
CA ARG A 71 -10.30 -1.17 6.97
C ARG A 71 -10.56 -0.01 6.01
N GLU A 72 -10.63 -0.30 4.71
CA GLU A 72 -11.28 0.61 3.77
C GLU A 72 -12.79 0.31 3.80
N THR A 73 -13.59 1.29 4.21
CA THR A 73 -15.06 1.32 4.04
C THR A 73 -15.41 2.44 3.09
#